data_AF-A0A9P9PXE7-F1
#
_entry.id   AF-A0A9P9PXE7-F1
#
_cell.length_a   1.000
_cell.length_b   1.000
_cell.length_c   1.000
_cell.angle_alpha   90.00
_cell.angle_beta   90.00
_cell.angle_gamma   90.00
#
_symmetry.space_group_name_H-M   'P 1'
#
loop_
_entity.id
_entity.type
_entity.pdbx_description
1 polymer ?
#
loop_
_entity_poly.entity_id
_entity_poly.type
_entity_poly.pdbx_seq_one_letter_code
_entity_poly.pdbx_strand_id
1 'polypeptide(L)'
;MPFLPPGIHEVLTPPAIERIRQQHLLYQKEQRQRRSQHPCSGLFEKTNGLPCRHTLRDVRMSGSALRLNYLYDDHWRYQREQGRSISLPPRPHHSVLEPLIAQTRGGLRRNEASTRRDPSAFELRVPPSVPRLQPHHQLHGQTLAEALRQVNASVTVSIPTAIPSENPVTTCVSVSIPAPAPIPTITSSRPSPPVAVAVSVTMAPPPAWQPPSLEEFLADIEHRRSQPVLYECNDMISATNFLAETGQEDDPAELVEARNMALATQGLFASCTPTMAWNYHFGDMGAFYIERYAQVDAQNASVESQDVPPRRPKRAAAVTASEAWKDLSPRKRKRRNRR
;
A
#
# COMPACT_ATOMS: atom_id res chain seq x y z
N MET A 1 17.85 16.28 24.31
CA MET A 1 16.46 16.15 23.83
C MET A 1 15.82 15.01 24.62
N PRO A 2 14.89 15.28 25.53
CA PRO A 2 14.50 14.34 26.59
C PRO A 2 13.73 13.10 26.09
N PHE A 3 13.22 13.12 24.86
CA PHE A 3 12.42 12.04 24.27
C PHE A 3 13.22 11.13 23.33
N LEU A 4 14.50 11.46 23.09
CA LEU A 4 15.40 10.56 22.35
C LEU A 4 15.93 9.50 23.33
N PRO A 5 15.76 8.20 23.03
CA PRO A 5 16.28 7.15 23.90
C PRO A 5 17.82 7.22 24.00
N PRO A 6 18.39 6.86 25.17
CA PRO A 6 19.83 6.70 25.31
C PRO A 6 20.34 5.66 24.30
N GLY A 7 21.46 5.94 23.63
CA GLY A 7 22.02 5.09 22.58
C GLY A 7 21.51 5.36 21.15
N ILE A 8 20.58 6.31 20.94
CA ILE A 8 20.09 6.63 19.58
C ILE A 8 21.20 7.14 18.64
N HIS A 9 22.26 7.73 19.21
CA HIS A 9 23.44 8.19 18.49
C HIS A 9 24.23 7.04 17.84
N GLU A 10 24.02 5.81 18.29
CA GLU A 10 24.65 4.61 17.71
C GLU A 10 23.79 3.98 16.60
N VAL A 11 22.53 4.40 16.48
CA VAL A 11 21.56 3.81 15.54
C VAL A 11 21.28 4.77 14.39
N LEU A 12 21.21 6.07 14.65
CA LEU A 12 20.88 7.10 13.66
C LEU A 12 22.08 7.92 13.23
N THR A 13 22.13 8.21 11.92
CA THR A 13 23.13 9.10 11.35
C THR A 13 23.03 10.52 11.95
N PRO A 14 24.14 11.27 12.05
CA PRO A 14 24.12 12.60 12.66
C PRO A 14 23.17 13.57 11.93
N PRO A 15 23.08 13.55 10.58
CA PRO A 15 22.06 14.32 9.84
C PRO A 15 20.62 14.00 10.24
N ALA A 16 20.27 12.74 10.51
CA ALA A 16 18.93 12.36 10.96
C ALA A 16 18.58 13.02 12.29
N ILE A 17 19.52 12.94 13.24
CA ILE A 17 19.36 13.49 14.59
C ILE A 17 19.18 15.02 14.52
N GLU A 18 19.95 15.69 13.68
CA GLU A 18 19.83 17.14 13.51
C GLU A 18 18.48 17.54 12.89
N ARG A 19 17.96 16.76 11.94
CA ARG A 19 16.61 17.00 11.38
C ARG A 19 15.50 16.79 12.41
N ILE A 20 15.60 15.75 13.25
CA ILE A 20 14.67 15.54 14.36
C ILE A 20 14.76 16.70 15.37
N ARG A 21 15.97 17.22 15.62
CA ARG A 21 16.18 18.41 16.45
C ARG A 21 15.52 19.65 15.87
N GLN A 22 15.63 19.87 14.56
CA GLN A 22 14.97 20.99 13.88
C GLN A 22 13.44 20.91 14.01
N GLN A 23 12.85 19.72 13.81
CA GLN A 23 11.40 19.52 14.03
C GLN A 23 11.00 19.80 15.48
N HIS A 24 11.81 19.41 16.45
CA HIS A 24 11.56 19.71 17.85
C HIS A 24 11.61 21.22 18.16
N LEU A 25 12.56 21.94 17.57
CA LEU A 25 12.65 23.40 17.71
C LEU A 25 11.44 24.11 17.10
N LEU A 26 10.96 23.64 15.95
CA LEU A 26 9.74 24.15 15.32
C LEU A 26 8.52 23.95 16.23
N TYR A 27 8.38 22.75 16.80
CA TYR A 27 7.35 22.45 17.78
C TYR A 27 7.43 23.39 19.00
N GLN A 28 8.61 23.62 19.59
CA GLN A 28 8.76 24.54 20.72
C GLN A 28 8.38 25.98 20.37
N LYS A 29 8.74 26.45 19.16
CA LYS A 29 8.43 27.80 18.70
C LYS A 29 6.92 28.00 18.53
N GLU A 30 6.22 27.03 17.95
CA GLU A 30 4.78 27.07 17.76
C GLU A 30 4.01 27.01 19.08
N GLN A 31 4.46 26.16 20.01
CA GLN A 31 3.90 26.07 21.36
C GLN A 31 3.98 27.42 22.09
N ARG A 32 5.11 28.12 21.99
CA ARG A 32 5.29 29.46 22.59
C ARG A 32 4.40 30.53 21.96
N GLN A 33 4.09 30.40 20.67
CA GLN A 33 3.33 31.40 19.92
C GLN A 33 1.81 31.24 20.02
N ARG A 34 1.30 30.18 20.70
CA ARG A 34 -0.15 29.86 20.79
C ARG A 34 -0.88 29.92 19.43
N ARG A 35 -0.15 29.73 18.32
CA ARG A 35 -0.73 29.72 16.99
C ARG A 35 -1.50 28.42 16.81
N SER A 36 -2.65 28.54 16.16
CA SER A 36 -3.60 27.47 15.89
C SER A 36 -2.91 26.23 15.33
N GLN A 37 -3.39 25.06 15.77
CA GLN A 37 -2.90 23.76 15.35
C GLN A 37 -3.16 23.58 13.86
N HIS A 38 -2.19 23.94 13.02
CA HIS A 38 -2.26 23.57 11.61
C HIS A 38 -2.19 22.04 11.51
N PRO A 39 -3.10 21.40 10.75
CA PRO A 39 -3.07 19.96 10.55
C PRO A 39 -1.71 19.55 9.97
N CYS A 40 -1.21 18.40 10.40
CA CYS A 40 0.03 17.86 9.84
C CYS A 40 -0.21 17.52 8.37
N SER A 41 0.59 18.09 7.46
CA SER A 41 0.53 17.74 6.05
C SER A 41 1.09 16.34 5.77
N GLY A 42 1.77 15.72 6.74
CA GLY A 42 2.49 14.45 6.57
C GLY A 42 3.66 14.51 5.57
N LEU A 43 3.87 15.67 4.93
CA LEU A 43 4.83 15.81 3.83
C LEU A 43 6.26 15.61 4.32
N PHE A 44 6.58 16.07 5.53
CA PHE A 44 7.90 15.89 6.12
C PHE A 44 8.24 14.42 6.33
N GLU A 45 7.29 13.63 6.86
CA GLU A 45 7.44 12.19 7.07
C GLU A 45 7.58 11.45 5.74
N LYS A 46 6.75 11.79 4.75
CA LYS A 46 6.81 11.15 3.42
C LYS A 46 8.11 11.47 2.67
N THR A 47 8.58 12.72 2.74
CA THR A 47 9.75 13.18 1.97
C THR A 47 11.07 12.85 2.65
N ASN A 48 11.10 12.88 3.98
CA ASN A 48 12.32 12.68 4.73
C ASN A 48 12.35 11.37 5.51
N GLY A 49 11.28 10.57 5.59
CA GLY A 49 11.28 9.33 6.36
C GLY A 49 11.54 9.50 7.87
N LEU A 50 11.41 10.73 8.39
CA LEU A 50 11.66 11.10 9.78
C LEU A 50 10.39 11.66 10.42
N PRO A 51 10.19 11.48 11.74
CA PRO A 51 8.99 11.95 12.43
C PRO A 51 8.86 13.47 12.30
N CYS A 52 7.66 13.93 11.97
CA CYS A 52 7.35 15.34 11.93
C CYS A 52 7.17 15.92 13.33
N ARG A 53 7.12 17.25 13.43
CA ARG A 53 6.85 17.97 14.69
C ARG A 53 5.58 17.50 15.44
N HIS A 54 4.54 17.05 14.73
CA HIS A 54 3.28 16.59 15.34
C HIS A 54 3.46 15.23 16.01
N THR A 55 4.11 14.29 15.33
CA THR A 55 4.52 13.00 15.91
C THR A 55 5.42 13.19 17.12
N LEU A 56 6.37 14.13 17.06
CA LEU A 56 7.21 14.48 18.22
C LEU A 56 6.41 15.10 19.38
N ARG A 57 5.37 15.89 19.09
CA ARG A 57 4.46 16.42 20.10
C ARG A 57 3.71 15.28 20.78
N ASP A 58 3.17 14.34 20.01
CA ASP A 58 2.34 13.26 20.54
C ASP A 58 3.18 12.27 21.37
N VAL A 59 4.40 11.96 20.94
CA VAL A 59 5.39 11.20 21.72
C VAL A 59 5.73 11.91 23.04
N ARG A 60 5.86 13.24 23.02
CA ARG A 60 6.12 14.03 24.23
C ARG A 60 4.90 14.08 25.17
N MET A 61 3.70 14.26 24.62
CA MET A 61 2.45 14.32 25.39
C MET A 61 2.14 12.98 26.05
N SER A 62 2.46 11.88 25.37
CA SER A 62 2.35 10.52 25.92
C SER A 62 3.47 10.14 26.88
N GLY A 63 4.45 11.02 27.13
CA GLY A 63 5.61 10.74 27.99
C GLY A 63 6.49 9.59 27.50
N SER A 64 6.34 9.19 26.24
CA SER A 64 7.01 8.03 25.66
C SER A 64 8.36 8.41 25.03
N ALA A 65 9.26 7.44 24.93
CA ALA A 65 10.47 7.60 24.12
C ALA A 65 10.13 7.43 22.63
N LEU A 66 10.83 8.16 21.75
CA LEU A 66 10.67 8.02 20.31
C LEU A 66 11.07 6.60 19.89
N ARG A 67 10.09 5.82 19.43
CA ARG A 67 10.31 4.46 18.93
C ARG A 67 11.01 4.49 17.56
N LEU A 68 11.86 3.50 17.31
CA LEU A 68 12.52 3.30 16.02
C LEU A 68 11.52 3.07 14.86
N ASN A 69 10.29 2.66 15.17
CA ASN A 69 9.24 2.42 14.18
C ASN A 69 8.75 3.70 13.50
N TYR A 70 8.97 4.88 14.10
CA TYR A 70 8.64 6.17 13.48
C TYR A 70 9.65 6.62 12.41
N LEU A 71 10.70 5.82 12.19
CA LEU A 71 11.75 6.07 11.22
C LEU A 71 11.53 5.09 10.07
N TYR A 72 10.76 5.54 9.08
CA TYR A 72 10.29 4.73 7.96
C TYR A 72 11.38 4.41 6.95
N ASP A 73 12.48 5.17 6.96
CA ASP A 73 13.53 5.06 5.96
C ASP A 73 14.86 4.58 6.57
N ASP A 74 15.40 3.52 5.97
CA ASP A 74 16.60 2.84 6.43
C ASP A 74 17.87 3.66 6.16
N HIS A 75 17.85 4.64 5.24
CA HIS A 75 19.01 5.48 4.96
C HIS A 75 19.41 6.40 6.13
N TRP A 76 18.54 6.57 7.13
CA TRP A 76 18.88 7.29 8.35
C TRP A 76 19.61 6.45 9.39
N ARG A 77 19.73 5.14 9.17
CA ARG A 77 20.38 4.22 10.09
C ARG A 77 21.83 4.00 9.67
N TYR A 78 22.73 3.87 10.64
CA TYR A 78 24.09 3.45 10.31
C TYR A 78 24.09 1.99 9.87
N GLN A 79 24.64 1.72 8.68
CA GLN A 79 24.97 0.37 8.26
C GLN A 79 26.23 -0.05 9.05
N ARG A 80 26.10 -0.95 10.03
CA ARG A 80 27.26 -1.42 10.80
C ARG A 80 27.95 -2.53 10.02
N GLU A 81 29.24 -2.39 9.75
CA GLU A 81 30.07 -3.47 9.18
C GLU A 81 30.37 -4.58 10.20
N GLN A 82 30.35 -4.26 11.50
CA GLN A 82 30.57 -5.21 12.60
C GLN A 82 29.59 -4.94 13.75
N GLY A 83 28.69 -5.89 14.02
CA GLY A 83 27.66 -5.84 15.06
C GLY A 83 26.44 -6.68 14.69
N ARG A 84 25.58 -7.01 15.68
CA ARG A 84 24.29 -7.70 15.41
C ARG A 84 23.51 -6.88 14.39
N SER A 85 23.36 -7.43 13.18
CA SER A 85 22.45 -6.92 12.18
C SER A 85 21.09 -6.74 12.86
N ILE A 86 20.54 -5.52 12.80
CA ILE A 86 19.19 -5.29 13.29
C ILE A 86 18.30 -6.14 12.37
N SER A 87 17.87 -7.29 12.87
CA SER A 87 16.92 -8.15 12.17
C SER A 87 15.60 -7.40 12.13
N LEU A 88 15.36 -6.72 11.02
CA LEU A 88 14.07 -6.12 10.76
C LEU A 88 13.06 -7.25 10.50
N PRO A 89 11.78 -7.07 10.89
CA PRO A 89 10.72 -7.85 10.28
C PRO A 89 10.79 -7.65 8.76
N PRO A 90 10.61 -8.70 7.95
CA PRO A 90 10.62 -8.57 6.50
C PRO A 90 9.58 -7.51 6.12
N ARG A 91 10.01 -6.49 5.34
CA ARG A 91 9.03 -5.60 4.72
C ARG A 91 8.06 -6.47 3.93
N PRO A 92 6.74 -6.25 4.01
CA PRO A 92 5.84 -6.84 3.03
C PRO A 92 6.40 -6.44 1.67
N HIS A 93 6.70 -7.44 0.84
CA HIS A 93 7.30 -7.26 -0.46
C HIS A 93 6.39 -6.35 -1.29
N HIS A 94 6.62 -5.04 -1.24
CA HIS A 94 6.27 -4.18 -2.36
C HIS A 94 7.12 -4.76 -3.48
N SER A 95 6.45 -5.54 -4.34
CA SER A 95 6.99 -6.00 -5.59
C SER A 95 7.72 -4.82 -6.21
N VAL A 96 9.05 -4.89 -6.20
CA VAL A 96 9.85 -4.06 -7.08
C VAL A 96 9.50 -4.60 -8.45
N LEU A 97 8.42 -4.06 -9.03
CA LEU A 97 8.09 -4.29 -10.42
C LEU A 97 9.31 -3.77 -11.18
N GLU A 98 10.05 -4.67 -11.80
CA GLU A 98 11.04 -4.27 -12.80
C GLU A 98 10.33 -3.28 -13.74
N PRO A 99 10.90 -2.09 -13.99
CA PRO A 99 10.25 -1.12 -14.83
C PRO A 99 9.99 -1.77 -16.19
N LEU A 100 8.71 -1.99 -16.49
CA LEU A 100 8.29 -2.51 -17.78
C LEU A 100 8.85 -1.57 -18.84
N ILE A 101 9.71 -2.11 -19.70
CA ILE A 101 10.24 -1.39 -20.85
C ILE A 101 9.02 -0.98 -21.70
N ALA A 102 8.72 0.32 -21.69
CA ALA A 102 7.65 0.85 -22.51
C ALA A 102 7.96 0.55 -23.99
N GLN A 103 7.23 -0.39 -24.59
CA GLN A 103 7.26 -0.58 -26.03
C GLN A 103 6.57 0.61 -26.68
N THR A 104 7.33 1.65 -26.98
CA THR A 104 6.84 2.76 -27.80
C THR A 104 6.53 2.22 -29.20
N ARG A 105 5.28 2.33 -29.65
CA ARG A 105 4.84 2.12 -31.05
C ARG A 105 5.39 3.20 -32.01
N GLY A 106 6.61 3.67 -31.78
CA GLY A 106 7.33 4.55 -32.69
C GLY A 106 8.32 3.71 -33.47
N GLY A 107 7.98 3.37 -34.72
CA GLY A 107 8.96 2.80 -35.66
C GLY A 107 10.21 3.68 -35.75
N LEU A 108 11.36 3.05 -35.98
CA LEU A 108 12.66 3.70 -36.14
C LEU A 108 12.61 4.74 -37.27
N ARG A 109 12.24 5.98 -36.96
CA ARG A 109 12.38 7.09 -37.89
C ARG A 109 13.85 7.49 -37.90
N ARG A 110 14.56 7.04 -38.94
CA ARG A 110 15.83 7.64 -39.38
C ARG A 110 15.57 9.08 -39.76
N ASN A 111 15.71 9.99 -38.81
CA ASN A 111 15.67 11.42 -39.06
C ASN A 111 17.10 11.94 -38.87
N GLU A 112 17.78 12.24 -39.98
CA GLU A 112 19.12 12.82 -40.06
C GLU A 112 19.20 14.30 -39.61
N ALA A 113 18.19 14.81 -38.91
CA ALA A 113 18.16 16.17 -38.38
C ALA A 113 17.89 16.13 -36.88
N SER A 114 18.90 15.75 -36.12
CA SER A 114 18.86 15.65 -34.67
C SER A 114 19.33 16.95 -34.03
N THR A 115 18.41 17.78 -33.56
CA THR A 115 18.63 18.78 -32.49
C THR A 115 18.85 18.07 -31.15
N ARG A 116 19.84 17.17 -31.10
CA ARG A 116 20.23 16.53 -29.84
C ARG A 116 21.00 17.54 -29.01
N ARG A 117 20.56 17.72 -27.77
CA ARG A 117 21.36 18.34 -26.73
C ARG A 117 22.67 17.61 -26.60
N ASP A 118 23.75 18.36 -26.44
CA ASP A 118 25.05 17.81 -26.13
C ASP A 118 24.94 17.00 -24.82
N PRO A 119 25.34 15.71 -24.81
CA PRO A 119 25.23 14.88 -23.62
C PRO A 119 26.08 15.46 -22.48
N SER A 120 25.50 15.48 -21.28
CA SER A 120 26.16 16.00 -20.07
C SER A 120 27.40 15.17 -19.72
N ALA A 121 28.39 15.77 -19.06
CA ALA A 121 29.63 15.10 -18.64
C ALA A 121 29.43 13.89 -17.70
N PHE A 122 28.22 13.71 -17.16
CA PHE A 122 27.85 12.57 -16.32
C PHE A 122 27.19 11.42 -17.10
N GLU A 123 26.90 11.60 -18.39
CA GLU A 123 26.37 10.53 -19.25
C GLU A 123 27.53 9.62 -19.66
N LEU A 124 27.70 8.51 -18.92
CA LEU A 124 28.64 7.46 -19.26
C LEU A 124 28.28 6.87 -20.62
N ARG A 125 29.22 6.91 -21.58
CA ARG A 125 29.05 6.29 -22.89
C ARG A 125 28.80 4.79 -22.71
N VAL A 126 27.61 4.34 -23.09
CA VAL A 126 27.31 2.91 -23.20
C VAL A 126 28.12 2.36 -24.39
N PRO A 127 29.03 1.38 -24.19
CA PRO A 127 29.72 0.75 -25.30
C PRO A 127 28.72 0.06 -26.23
N PRO A 128 28.91 0.08 -27.55
CA PRO A 128 28.06 -0.68 -28.46
C PRO A 128 28.17 -2.16 -28.10
N SER A 129 27.05 -2.73 -27.65
CA SER A 129 26.90 -4.15 -27.35
C SER A 129 27.24 -4.98 -28.59
N VAL A 130 28.22 -5.88 -28.43
CA VAL A 130 28.69 -6.86 -29.42
C VAL A 130 27.51 -7.66 -29.98
N PRO A 131 27.44 -7.93 -31.31
CA PRO A 131 26.37 -8.74 -31.87
C PRO A 131 26.37 -10.15 -31.27
N ARG A 132 25.25 -10.53 -30.67
CA ARG A 132 24.97 -11.88 -30.19
C ARG A 132 24.91 -12.81 -31.41
N LEU A 133 25.81 -13.78 -31.47
CA LEU A 133 25.84 -14.86 -32.46
C LEU A 133 24.45 -15.51 -32.59
N GLN A 134 23.85 -15.43 -33.78
CA GLN A 134 22.71 -16.27 -34.15
C GLN A 134 23.20 -17.71 -34.40
N PRO A 135 22.45 -18.74 -33.97
CA PRO A 135 22.67 -20.09 -34.48
C PRO A 135 22.22 -20.16 -35.95
N HIS A 136 23.14 -20.62 -36.80
CA HIS A 136 22.90 -20.94 -38.20
C HIS A 136 21.90 -22.11 -38.30
N HIS A 137 20.68 -21.84 -38.78
CA HIS A 137 19.84 -22.89 -39.36
C HIS A 137 20.43 -23.27 -40.72
N GLN A 138 21.09 -24.43 -40.80
CA GLN A 138 21.49 -25.04 -42.05
C GLN A 138 20.47 -26.12 -42.42
N LEU A 139 19.77 -25.87 -43.52
CA LEU A 139 18.88 -26.80 -44.19
C LEU A 139 19.67 -28.04 -44.66
N HIS A 140 19.46 -29.17 -44.00
CA HIS A 140 19.66 -30.48 -44.62
C HIS A 140 18.52 -31.39 -44.17
N GLY A 141 17.80 -31.95 -45.15
CA GLY A 141 16.54 -32.65 -44.93
C GLY A 141 16.70 -33.86 -44.01
N GLN A 142 16.00 -33.83 -42.88
CA GLN A 142 15.64 -35.01 -42.11
C GLN A 142 14.13 -35.17 -42.20
N THR A 143 13.70 -36.35 -42.64
CA THR A 143 12.29 -36.68 -42.86
C THR A 143 11.62 -37.02 -41.52
N LEU A 144 10.33 -36.68 -41.43
CA LEU A 144 9.48 -36.80 -40.24
C LEU A 144 9.40 -38.23 -39.64
N ALA A 145 9.87 -39.24 -40.38
CA ALA A 145 10.01 -40.62 -39.93
C ALA A 145 11.19 -40.84 -38.94
N GLU A 146 12.23 -40.01 -38.96
CA GLU A 146 13.37 -40.13 -38.03
C GLU A 146 13.12 -39.44 -36.68
N ALA A 147 12.35 -38.35 -36.66
CA ALA A 147 11.94 -37.68 -35.41
C ALA A 147 11.00 -38.55 -34.55
N LEU A 148 10.28 -39.50 -35.15
CA LEU A 148 9.39 -40.42 -34.44
C LEU A 148 10.09 -41.69 -33.89
N ARG A 149 11.41 -41.85 -34.08
CA ARG A 149 12.17 -42.96 -33.46
C ARG A 149 12.77 -42.63 -32.09
N GLN A 150 12.69 -41.38 -31.63
CA GLN A 150 13.02 -40.99 -30.25
C GLN A 150 11.75 -40.83 -29.41
N VAL A 151 10.89 -41.86 -29.39
CA VAL A 151 9.82 -41.94 -28.40
C VAL A 151 10.42 -42.58 -27.16
N ASN A 152 10.84 -41.74 -26.21
CA ASN A 152 11.01 -42.17 -24.83
C ASN A 152 9.65 -42.69 -24.34
N ALA A 153 9.58 -43.99 -24.05
CA ALA A 153 8.41 -44.59 -23.43
C ALA A 153 8.35 -44.15 -21.95
N SER A 154 7.91 -42.93 -21.69
CA SER A 154 7.49 -42.50 -20.35
C SER A 154 6.07 -42.99 -20.12
N VAL A 155 5.90 -44.01 -19.27
CA VAL A 155 4.60 -44.47 -18.81
C VAL A 155 4.21 -43.60 -17.62
N THR A 156 3.22 -42.73 -17.81
CA THR A 156 2.60 -41.95 -16.73
C THR A 156 1.43 -42.78 -16.19
N VAL A 157 1.55 -43.27 -14.95
CA VAL A 157 0.44 -43.94 -14.25
C VAL A 157 -0.15 -42.93 -13.27
N SER A 158 -1.36 -42.45 -13.55
CA SER A 158 -2.12 -41.64 -12.61
C SER A 158 -2.85 -42.57 -11.65
N ILE A 159 -2.46 -42.58 -10.37
CA ILE A 159 -3.18 -43.31 -9.33
C ILE A 159 -3.99 -42.30 -8.51
N PRO A 160 -5.32 -42.19 -8.71
CA PRO A 160 -6.15 -41.37 -7.85
C PRO A 160 -6.20 -42.02 -6.45
N THR A 161 -5.48 -41.44 -5.50
CA THR A 161 -5.62 -41.83 -4.08
C THR A 161 -6.71 -40.94 -3.48
N ALA A 162 -7.93 -41.48 -3.38
CA ALA A 162 -9.03 -40.81 -2.70
C ALA A 162 -8.76 -40.84 -1.19
N ILE A 163 -8.28 -39.72 -0.65
CA ILE A 163 -8.33 -39.44 0.79
C ILE A 163 -9.52 -38.50 1.00
N PRO A 164 -10.38 -38.72 2.01
CA PRO A 164 -11.47 -37.81 2.33
C PRO A 164 -10.90 -36.55 2.99
N SER A 165 -10.39 -35.64 2.17
CA SER A 165 -9.98 -34.29 2.55
C SER A 165 -10.15 -33.42 1.31
N GLU A 166 -10.74 -32.25 1.47
CA GLU A 166 -11.45 -31.45 0.45
C GLU A 166 -10.63 -30.94 -0.75
N ASN A 167 -9.40 -31.40 -0.97
CA ASN A 167 -8.58 -31.02 -2.11
C ASN A 167 -7.98 -32.26 -2.80
N PRO A 168 -8.33 -32.55 -4.07
CA PRO A 168 -7.76 -33.69 -4.79
C PRO A 168 -6.27 -33.46 -5.06
N VAL A 169 -5.41 -34.14 -4.31
CA VAL A 169 -3.96 -34.16 -4.56
C VAL A 169 -3.65 -35.17 -5.65
N THR A 170 -3.47 -34.70 -6.89
CA THR A 170 -3.01 -35.56 -7.99
C THR A 170 -1.50 -35.77 -7.85
N THR A 171 -1.09 -36.94 -7.36
CA THR A 171 0.34 -37.31 -7.28
C THR A 171 0.76 -37.92 -8.62
N CYS A 172 1.53 -37.18 -9.41
CA CYS A 172 2.10 -37.66 -10.66
C CYS A 172 3.43 -38.36 -10.37
N VAL A 173 3.53 -39.68 -10.56
CA VAL A 173 4.81 -40.40 -10.45
C VAL A 173 5.37 -40.59 -11.86
N SER A 174 6.46 -39.89 -12.17
CA SER A 174 7.20 -40.08 -13.42
C SER A 174 8.42 -40.95 -13.16
N VAL A 175 8.45 -42.17 -13.72
CA VAL A 175 9.61 -43.06 -13.65
C VAL A 175 10.37 -42.93 -14.97
N SER A 176 11.58 -42.36 -14.92
CA SER A 176 12.49 -42.31 -16.07
C SER A 176 13.46 -43.49 -16.01
N ILE A 177 13.34 -44.41 -16.96
CA ILE A 177 14.31 -45.50 -17.12
C ILE A 177 15.35 -45.02 -18.14
N PRO A 178 16.64 -44.87 -17.78
CA PRO A 178 17.67 -44.47 -18.73
C PRO A 178 17.79 -45.53 -19.82
N ALA A 179 17.78 -45.09 -21.08
CA ALA A 179 17.97 -45.98 -22.23
C ALA A 179 19.33 -46.68 -22.12
N PRO A 180 19.42 -47.98 -22.44
CA PRO A 180 20.68 -48.71 -22.40
C PRO A 180 21.64 -48.10 -23.42
N ALA A 181 22.78 -47.59 -22.94
CA ALA A 181 23.85 -47.14 -23.81
C ALA A 181 24.38 -48.32 -24.64
N PRO A 182 24.71 -48.13 -25.93
CA PRO A 182 25.29 -49.18 -26.76
C PRO A 182 26.63 -49.62 -26.16
N ILE A 183 26.71 -50.91 -25.84
CA ILE A 183 27.82 -51.56 -25.13
C ILE A 183 29.00 -51.75 -26.10
N PRO A 184 30.24 -51.33 -25.76
CA PRO A 184 31.43 -51.95 -26.33
C PRO A 184 31.71 -53.29 -25.64
N THR A 185 31.85 -54.32 -26.45
CA THR A 185 32.01 -55.73 -26.06
C THR A 185 33.34 -55.97 -25.32
N ILE A 186 33.36 -55.96 -23.98
CA ILE A 186 34.42 -56.64 -23.20
C ILE A 186 33.82 -57.27 -21.94
N THR A 187 34.11 -58.56 -21.78
CA THR A 187 33.80 -59.44 -20.65
C THR A 187 34.35 -58.91 -19.32
N SER A 188 33.47 -58.41 -18.45
CA SER A 188 33.74 -58.33 -17.02
C SER A 188 32.43 -58.20 -16.24
N SER A 189 32.20 -59.12 -15.31
CA SER A 189 31.05 -59.14 -14.41
C SER A 189 31.13 -57.98 -13.41
N ARG A 190 30.48 -56.86 -13.71
CA ARG A 190 30.38 -55.70 -12.81
C ARG A 190 28.97 -55.62 -12.22
N PRO A 191 28.80 -55.41 -10.90
CA PRO A 191 27.49 -55.26 -10.29
C PRO A 191 26.77 -54.02 -10.82
N SER A 192 25.49 -54.20 -11.15
CA SER A 192 24.61 -53.17 -11.71
C SER A 192 24.49 -51.96 -10.76
N PRO A 193 24.53 -50.71 -11.27
CA PRO A 193 24.36 -49.53 -10.43
C PRO A 193 22.94 -49.44 -9.85
N PRO A 194 22.77 -48.82 -8.67
CA PRO A 194 21.45 -48.65 -8.07
C PRO A 194 20.56 -47.76 -8.95
N VAL A 195 19.33 -48.21 -9.16
CA VAL A 195 18.29 -47.46 -9.87
C VAL A 195 17.89 -46.26 -9.00
N ALA A 196 18.14 -45.05 -9.48
CA ALA A 196 17.66 -43.83 -8.84
C ALA A 196 16.24 -43.51 -9.32
N VAL A 197 15.28 -43.50 -8.40
CA VAL A 197 13.89 -43.08 -8.67
C VAL A 197 13.75 -41.62 -8.23
N ALA A 198 13.51 -40.71 -9.18
CA ALA A 198 13.18 -39.32 -8.89
C ALA A 198 11.64 -39.19 -8.83
N VAL A 199 11.11 -38.75 -7.69
CA VAL A 199 9.68 -38.47 -7.51
C VAL A 199 9.50 -36.95 -7.53
N SER A 200 8.84 -36.44 -8.57
CA SER A 200 8.47 -35.04 -8.68
C SER A 200 7.01 -34.86 -8.28
N VAL A 201 6.75 -34.20 -7.16
CA VAL A 201 5.38 -33.86 -6.73
C VAL A 201 5.03 -32.51 -7.31
N THR A 202 4.22 -32.50 -8.38
CA THR A 202 3.67 -31.28 -8.95
C THR A 202 2.30 -31.03 -8.33
N MET A 203 2.21 -30.04 -7.42
CA MET A 203 0.91 -29.59 -6.93
C MET A 203 0.28 -28.66 -7.98
N ALA A 204 -1.00 -28.89 -8.29
CA ALA A 204 -1.77 -27.93 -9.08
C ALA A 204 -1.85 -26.61 -8.29
N PRO A 205 -1.68 -25.45 -8.94
CA PRO A 205 -1.86 -24.18 -8.27
C PRO A 205 -3.30 -24.11 -7.72
N PRO A 206 -3.49 -23.60 -6.49
CA PRO A 206 -4.84 -23.40 -5.96
C PRO A 206 -5.63 -22.50 -6.92
N PRO A 207 -6.96 -22.70 -7.02
CA PRO A 207 -7.80 -21.82 -7.81
C PRO A 207 -7.53 -20.37 -7.39
N ALA A 208 -7.30 -19.50 -8.38
CA ALA A 208 -7.09 -18.08 -8.11
C ALA A 208 -8.35 -17.55 -7.42
N TRP A 209 -8.19 -17.08 -6.18
CA TRP A 209 -9.29 -16.49 -5.43
C TRP A 209 -9.90 -15.33 -6.23
N GLN A 210 -11.23 -15.30 -6.31
CA GLN A 210 -11.98 -14.23 -6.97
C GLN A 210 -12.75 -13.43 -5.91
N PRO A 211 -12.69 -12.09 -5.96
CA PRO A 211 -13.45 -11.28 -5.03
C PRO A 211 -14.95 -11.44 -5.24
N PRO A 212 -15.75 -11.36 -4.17
CA PRO A 212 -17.20 -11.39 -4.30
C PRO A 212 -17.67 -10.17 -5.08
N SER A 213 -18.77 -10.34 -5.82
CA SER A 213 -19.46 -9.20 -6.41
C SER A 213 -19.93 -8.22 -5.32
N LEU A 214 -20.19 -6.97 -5.70
CA LEU A 214 -20.69 -5.97 -4.77
C LEU A 214 -22.01 -6.43 -4.12
N GLU A 215 -22.92 -7.04 -4.87
CA GLU A 215 -24.21 -7.52 -4.36
C GLU A 215 -24.05 -8.64 -3.32
N GLU A 216 -23.17 -9.61 -3.59
CA GLU A 216 -22.84 -10.68 -2.64
C GLU A 216 -22.22 -10.12 -1.36
N PHE A 217 -21.30 -9.16 -1.50
CA PHE A 217 -20.70 -8.50 -0.35
C PHE A 217 -21.74 -7.75 0.48
N LEU A 218 -22.64 -6.98 -0.14
CA LEU A 218 -23.70 -6.27 0.59
C LEU A 218 -24.63 -7.23 1.34
N ALA A 219 -24.99 -8.36 0.73
CA ALA A 219 -25.79 -9.40 1.39
C ALA A 219 -25.05 -10.03 2.59
N ASP A 220 -23.75 -10.30 2.43
CA ASP A 220 -22.89 -10.81 3.51
C ASP A 220 -22.79 -9.82 4.68
N ILE A 221 -22.59 -8.53 4.41
CA ILE A 221 -22.57 -7.50 5.47
C ILE A 221 -23.89 -7.43 6.22
N GLU A 222 -25.03 -7.52 5.53
CA GLU A 222 -26.35 -7.51 6.19
C GLU A 222 -26.51 -8.70 7.13
N HIS A 223 -26.06 -9.89 6.71
CA HIS A 223 -26.08 -11.08 7.56
C HIS A 223 -25.17 -10.94 8.78
N ARG A 224 -24.04 -10.21 8.65
CA ARG A 224 -23.02 -10.05 9.69
C ARG A 224 -23.21 -8.81 10.57
N ARG A 225 -24.31 -8.08 10.46
CA ARG A 225 -24.56 -6.85 11.24
C ARG A 225 -24.43 -7.00 12.76
N SER A 226 -24.67 -8.20 13.28
CA SER A 226 -24.55 -8.51 14.72
C SER A 226 -23.19 -9.07 15.13
N GLN A 227 -22.29 -9.31 14.17
CA GLN A 227 -20.96 -9.85 14.47
C GLN A 227 -20.07 -8.77 15.13
N PRO A 228 -19.14 -9.19 16.01
CA PRO A 228 -18.14 -8.27 16.55
C PRO A 228 -17.27 -7.71 15.42
N VAL A 229 -16.73 -6.50 15.65
CA VAL A 229 -15.80 -5.84 14.72
C VAL A 229 -14.44 -5.76 15.37
N LEU A 230 -13.40 -6.11 14.62
CA LEU A 230 -12.02 -6.06 15.10
C LEU A 230 -11.46 -4.64 14.92
N TYR A 231 -11.42 -3.85 16.00
CA TYR A 231 -10.93 -2.46 15.97
C TYR A 231 -9.40 -2.34 16.10
N GLU A 232 -8.74 -3.30 16.75
CA GLU A 232 -7.30 -3.26 17.01
C GLU A 232 -6.66 -4.66 16.89
N CYS A 233 -5.90 -4.89 15.81
CA CYS A 233 -5.02 -6.06 15.66
C CYS A 233 -3.67 -5.84 16.34
N ASN A 234 -3.65 -5.46 17.62
CA ASN A 234 -2.40 -5.32 18.35
C ASN A 234 -1.83 -6.67 18.82
N ASP A 235 -2.66 -7.71 18.84
CA ASP A 235 -2.30 -9.06 19.27
C ASP A 235 -2.72 -10.09 18.21
N MET A 236 -1.73 -10.88 17.77
CA MET A 236 -1.90 -11.98 16.83
C MET A 236 -2.91 -13.01 17.34
N ILE A 237 -2.90 -13.33 18.63
CA ILE A 237 -3.79 -14.34 19.21
C ILE A 237 -5.23 -13.85 19.14
N SER A 238 -5.47 -12.59 19.50
CA SER A 238 -6.78 -11.94 19.38
C SER A 238 -7.30 -11.93 17.94
N ALA A 239 -6.44 -11.70 16.94
CA ALA A 239 -6.84 -11.78 15.54
C ALA A 239 -7.22 -13.20 15.11
N THR A 240 -6.45 -14.22 15.52
CA THR A 240 -6.77 -15.62 15.22
C THR A 240 -8.10 -16.05 15.85
N ASN A 241 -8.33 -15.70 17.13
CA ASN A 241 -9.59 -16.01 17.80
C ASN A 241 -10.77 -15.32 17.12
N PHE A 242 -10.61 -14.07 16.68
CA PHE A 242 -11.65 -13.36 15.95
C PHE A 242 -12.02 -14.05 14.63
N LEU A 243 -11.02 -14.49 13.85
CA LEU A 243 -11.26 -15.22 12.60
C LEU A 243 -12.00 -16.53 12.87
N ALA A 244 -11.61 -17.26 13.91
CA ALA A 244 -12.28 -18.49 14.34
C ALA A 244 -13.74 -18.25 14.76
N GLU A 245 -13.98 -17.25 15.62
CA GLU A 245 -15.31 -16.91 16.14
C GLU A 245 -16.27 -16.43 15.04
N THR A 246 -15.76 -15.76 14.01
CA THR A 246 -16.56 -15.23 12.90
C THR A 246 -16.63 -16.14 11.68
N GLY A 247 -15.93 -17.29 11.72
CA GLY A 247 -15.85 -18.26 10.63
C GLY A 247 -15.19 -17.68 9.38
N GLN A 248 -14.11 -16.92 9.55
CA GLN A 248 -13.38 -16.23 8.48
C GLN A 248 -11.92 -16.73 8.34
N GLU A 249 -11.61 -17.91 8.87
CA GLU A 249 -10.23 -18.45 8.89
C GLU A 249 -9.66 -18.69 7.49
N ASP A 250 -10.52 -19.05 6.54
CA ASP A 250 -10.16 -19.34 5.15
C ASP A 250 -10.36 -18.14 4.21
N ASP A 251 -10.90 -17.03 4.72
CA ASP A 251 -11.13 -15.82 3.93
C ASP A 251 -9.82 -15.04 3.74
N PRO A 252 -9.59 -14.42 2.58
CA PRO A 252 -8.42 -13.57 2.40
C PRO A 252 -8.51 -12.33 3.27
N ALA A 253 -7.34 -11.83 3.67
CA ALA A 253 -7.22 -10.68 4.57
C ALA A 253 -7.98 -9.46 4.08
N GLU A 254 -7.97 -9.20 2.76
CA GLU A 254 -8.66 -8.07 2.14
C GLU A 254 -10.18 -8.14 2.34
N LEU A 255 -10.79 -9.34 2.34
CA LEU A 255 -12.22 -9.51 2.55
C LEU A 255 -12.59 -9.30 4.02
N VAL A 256 -11.77 -9.80 4.92
CA VAL A 256 -11.91 -9.58 6.36
C VAL A 256 -11.80 -8.09 6.69
N GLU A 257 -10.82 -7.39 6.09
CA GLU A 257 -10.65 -5.94 6.27
C GLU A 257 -11.84 -5.15 5.71
N ALA A 258 -12.33 -5.49 4.51
CA ALA A 258 -13.52 -4.87 3.93
C ALA A 258 -14.75 -5.04 4.83
N ARG A 259 -14.96 -6.23 5.40
CA ARG A 259 -16.05 -6.48 6.35
C ARG A 259 -15.91 -5.65 7.62
N ASN A 260 -14.72 -5.61 8.20
CA ASN A 260 -14.45 -4.80 9.38
C ASN A 260 -14.69 -3.31 9.12
N MET A 261 -14.26 -2.80 7.96
CA MET A 261 -14.53 -1.42 7.56
C MET A 261 -16.03 -1.13 7.41
N ALA A 262 -16.79 -2.06 6.82
CA ALA A 262 -18.23 -1.91 6.59
C ALA A 262 -19.07 -2.02 7.88
N LEU A 263 -18.63 -2.83 8.84
CA LEU A 263 -19.33 -3.07 10.11
C LEU A 263 -18.88 -2.11 11.23
N ALA A 264 -17.76 -1.41 11.06
CA ALA A 264 -17.23 -0.50 12.06
C ALA A 264 -18.25 0.58 12.44
N THR A 265 -18.59 0.64 13.73
CA THR A 265 -19.47 1.67 14.30
C THR A 265 -18.68 2.76 15.01
N GLN A 266 -17.37 2.58 15.20
CA GLN A 266 -16.47 3.49 15.89
C GLN A 266 -15.16 3.69 15.12
N GLY A 267 -14.42 4.74 15.49
CA GLY A 267 -13.10 5.03 14.93
C GLY A 267 -13.13 5.63 13.52
N LEU A 268 -12.03 5.46 12.78
CA LEU A 268 -11.79 6.08 11.46
C LEU A 268 -12.74 5.60 10.37
N PHE A 269 -13.35 4.43 10.57
CA PHE A 269 -14.25 3.78 9.61
C PHE A 269 -15.72 3.85 10.05
N ALA A 270 -16.06 4.55 11.14
CA ALA A 270 -17.44 4.66 11.62
C ALA A 270 -18.42 5.25 10.59
N SER A 271 -17.93 6.03 9.63
CA SER A 271 -18.75 6.60 8.55
C SER A 271 -18.66 5.78 7.25
N CYS A 272 -17.86 4.72 7.21
CA CYS A 272 -17.64 3.94 6.00
C CYS A 272 -18.91 3.14 5.67
N THR A 273 -19.47 3.34 4.48
CA THR A 273 -20.56 2.49 4.00
C THR A 273 -20.01 1.14 3.53
N PRO A 274 -20.85 0.11 3.45
CA PRO A 274 -20.45 -1.16 2.83
C PRO A 274 -19.93 -1.00 1.40
N THR A 275 -20.57 -0.13 0.60
CA THR A 275 -20.12 0.18 -0.76
C THR A 275 -18.72 0.82 -0.79
N MET A 276 -18.44 1.75 0.12
CA MET A 276 -17.10 2.31 0.27
C MET A 276 -16.06 1.25 0.62
N ALA A 277 -16.36 0.39 1.60
CA ALA A 277 -15.44 -0.67 2.01
C ALA A 277 -15.11 -1.64 0.87
N TRP A 278 -16.13 -2.04 0.09
CA TRP A 278 -15.93 -2.87 -1.10
C TRP A 278 -15.10 -2.16 -2.17
N ASN A 279 -15.41 -0.89 -2.48
CA ASN A 279 -14.65 -0.11 -3.46
C ASN A 279 -13.20 0.12 -3.05
N TYR A 280 -12.91 0.17 -1.75
CA TYR A 280 -11.56 0.33 -1.24
C TYR A 280 -10.68 -0.91 -1.47
N HIS A 281 -11.23 -2.12 -1.30
CA HIS A 281 -10.46 -3.36 -1.41
C HIS A 281 -10.53 -4.03 -2.79
N PHE A 282 -11.69 -3.98 -3.46
CA PHE A 282 -11.97 -4.78 -4.66
C PHE A 282 -12.41 -3.95 -5.86
N GLY A 283 -12.98 -2.77 -5.61
CA GLY A 283 -13.58 -1.94 -6.64
C GLY A 283 -12.70 -0.78 -7.10
N ASP A 284 -13.37 0.33 -7.40
CA ASP A 284 -12.72 1.55 -7.86
C ASP A 284 -12.42 2.49 -6.69
N MET A 285 -11.13 2.69 -6.41
CA MET A 285 -10.65 3.67 -5.44
C MET A 285 -11.18 5.09 -5.72
N GLY A 286 -11.43 5.44 -6.99
CA GLY A 286 -12.07 6.71 -7.36
C GLY A 286 -13.50 6.81 -6.80
N ALA A 287 -14.30 5.76 -6.98
CA ALA A 287 -15.65 5.67 -6.43
C ALA A 287 -15.66 5.76 -4.89
N PHE A 288 -14.69 5.14 -4.21
CA PHE A 288 -14.52 5.29 -2.76
C PHE A 288 -14.34 6.75 -2.33
N TYR A 289 -13.45 7.50 -2.99
CA TYR A 289 -13.23 8.90 -2.63
C TYR A 289 -14.43 9.79 -2.96
N ILE A 290 -15.11 9.56 -4.09
CA ILE A 290 -16.31 10.29 -4.47
C ILE A 290 -17.39 10.15 -3.40
N GLU A 291 -17.67 8.92 -2.95
CA GLU A 291 -18.66 8.67 -1.90
C GLU A 291 -18.22 9.27 -0.56
N ARG A 292 -16.94 9.15 -0.21
CA ARG A 292 -16.40 9.75 1.02
C ARG A 292 -16.53 11.27 1.04
N TYR A 293 -16.25 11.95 -0.07
CA TYR A 293 -16.43 13.40 -0.17
C TYR A 293 -17.90 13.78 -0.08
N ALA A 294 -18.80 13.04 -0.73
CA ALA A 294 -20.24 13.28 -0.64
C ALA A 294 -20.75 13.16 0.81
N GLN A 295 -20.24 12.20 1.59
CA GLN A 295 -20.58 12.09 3.02
C GLN A 295 -20.08 13.29 3.84
N VAL A 296 -18.84 13.74 3.59
CA VAL A 296 -18.27 14.90 4.30
C VAL A 296 -19.06 16.16 3.97
N ASP A 297 -19.44 16.36 2.70
CA ASP A 297 -20.26 17.50 2.28
C ASP A 297 -21.64 17.46 2.93
N ALA A 298 -22.28 16.29 3.01
CA ALA A 298 -23.56 16.11 3.70
C ALA A 298 -23.46 16.41 5.21
N GLN A 299 -22.36 15.99 5.86
CA GLN A 299 -22.10 16.31 7.26
C GLN A 299 -21.89 17.81 7.47
N ASN A 300 -21.09 18.46 6.61
CA ASN A 300 -20.84 19.91 6.69
C ASN A 300 -22.12 20.73 6.48
N ALA A 301 -22.98 20.32 5.53
CA ALA A 301 -24.27 20.97 5.30
C ALA A 301 -25.20 20.90 6.53
N SER A 302 -25.15 19.78 7.28
CA SER A 302 -25.95 19.63 8.50
C SER A 302 -25.50 20.57 9.61
N VAL A 303 -24.19 20.80 9.75
CA VAL A 303 -23.59 21.70 10.76
C VAL A 303 -23.91 23.16 10.44
N GLU A 304 -23.82 23.56 9.17
CA GLU A 304 -24.10 24.95 8.75
C GLU A 304 -25.57 25.36 8.99
N SER A 305 -26.50 24.40 8.93
CA SER A 305 -27.92 24.67 9.21
C SER A 305 -28.21 25.03 10.67
N GLN A 306 -27.39 24.58 11.63
CA GLN A 306 -27.59 24.86 13.06
C GLN A 306 -27.02 26.21 13.50
N ASP A 307 -26.05 26.75 12.76
CA ASP A 307 -25.40 28.02 13.07
C ASP A 307 -26.12 29.25 12.50
N VAL A 308 -27.28 29.09 11.88
CA VAL A 308 -28.14 30.23 11.54
C VAL A 308 -28.59 30.86 12.87
N PRO A 309 -28.09 32.06 13.23
CA PRO A 309 -28.44 32.66 14.50
C PRO A 309 -29.94 32.85 14.53
N PRO A 310 -30.64 32.50 15.63
CA PRO A 310 -32.08 32.70 15.72
C PRO A 310 -32.36 34.14 15.32
N ARG A 311 -33.11 34.32 14.23
CA ARG A 311 -33.45 35.64 13.68
C ARG A 311 -33.93 36.48 14.87
N ARG A 312 -33.11 37.43 15.31
CA ARG A 312 -33.49 38.35 16.39
C ARG A 312 -34.86 38.91 16.00
N PRO A 313 -35.89 38.78 16.85
CA PRO A 313 -37.19 39.35 16.54
C PRO A 313 -36.96 40.82 16.21
N LYS A 314 -37.25 41.20 14.96
CA LYS A 314 -37.14 42.58 14.50
C LYS A 314 -38.02 43.40 15.43
N ARG A 315 -37.41 44.19 16.32
CA ARG A 315 -38.12 45.19 17.14
C ARG A 315 -38.91 46.06 16.17
N ALA A 316 -40.23 45.84 16.13
CA ALA A 316 -41.18 46.65 15.35
C ALA A 316 -41.29 48.12 15.84
N ALA A 317 -40.52 48.51 16.87
CA ALA A 317 -40.62 49.82 17.50
C ALA A 317 -39.67 50.90 16.94
N ALA A 318 -38.81 50.60 15.97
CA ALA A 318 -37.82 51.57 15.48
C ALA A 318 -38.24 52.33 14.19
N VAL A 319 -39.31 51.91 13.51
CA VAL A 319 -39.76 52.58 12.28
C VAL A 319 -40.53 53.87 12.57
N THR A 320 -41.17 53.99 13.75
CA THR A 320 -41.88 55.22 14.17
C THR A 320 -40.98 56.32 14.74
N ALA A 321 -39.70 56.05 15.05
CA ALA A 321 -38.79 57.07 15.57
C ALA A 321 -38.08 57.88 14.48
N SER A 322 -37.99 57.37 13.25
CA SER A 322 -37.29 58.06 12.16
C SER A 322 -38.12 59.17 11.50
N GLU A 323 -39.44 59.22 11.71
CA GLU A 323 -40.28 60.32 11.23
C GLU A 323 -40.37 61.49 12.23
N ALA A 324 -40.07 61.26 13.52
CA ALA A 324 -40.20 62.27 14.57
C ALA A 324 -39.14 63.40 14.52
N TRP A 325 -38.10 63.28 13.68
CA TRP A 325 -37.01 64.27 13.62
C TRP A 325 -37.09 65.19 12.39
N LYS A 326 -38.03 64.95 11.46
CA LYS A 326 -38.17 65.76 10.24
C LYS A 326 -38.84 67.13 10.47
N ASP A 327 -39.51 67.34 11.60
CA ASP A 327 -40.21 68.60 11.90
C ASP A 327 -39.39 69.64 12.68
N LEU A 328 -38.14 69.35 13.04
CA LEU A 328 -37.26 70.33 13.69
C LEU A 328 -36.54 71.20 12.65
N SER A 329 -37.28 72.20 12.16
CA SER A 329 -36.83 73.27 11.27
C SER A 329 -35.56 74.00 11.77
N PRO A 330 -34.68 74.49 10.87
CA PRO A 330 -33.44 75.18 11.23
C PRO A 330 -33.72 76.62 11.69
N ARG A 331 -33.91 76.84 12.99
CA ARG A 331 -34.06 78.18 13.57
C ARG A 331 -32.70 78.76 14.00
N LYS A 332 -32.17 79.65 13.15
CA LYS A 332 -31.27 80.79 13.46
C LYS A 332 -30.03 80.51 14.33
N ARG A 333 -28.87 80.30 13.70
CA ARG A 333 -27.57 80.71 14.26
C ARG A 333 -27.08 81.99 13.56
N LYS A 334 -27.41 83.13 14.16
CA LYS A 334 -26.85 84.44 13.81
C LYS A 334 -26.23 85.04 15.08
N ARG A 335 -24.92 84.83 15.30
CA ARG A 335 -24.06 85.59 16.23
C ARG A 335 -22.63 85.50 15.69
N ARG A 336 -22.14 86.50 14.95
CA ARG A 336 -21.50 87.75 15.43
C ARG A 336 -20.10 87.47 15.99
N ASN A 337 -19.10 87.35 15.10
CA ASN A 337 -17.70 87.57 15.43
C ASN A 337 -17.29 88.96 14.91
N ARG A 338 -17.19 89.91 15.85
CA ARG A 338 -16.36 91.10 15.75
C ARG A 338 -15.39 90.99 16.92
N ARG A 339 -14.12 90.74 16.63
CA ARG A 339 -12.95 91.44 17.15
C ARG A 339 -11.71 90.86 16.49
#